data_AF-E9HYU5-F1
#
_entry.id   AF-E9HYU5-F1
#
_cell.length_a   1.000
_cell.length_b   1.000
_cell.length_c   1.000
_cell.angle_alpha   90.00
_cell.angle_beta   90.00
_cell.angle_gamma   90.00
#
_symmetry.space_group_name_H-M   'P 1'
#
loop_
_entity.id
_entity.type
_entity.pdbx_description
1 polymer ?
#
loop_
_entity_poly.entity_id
_entity_poly.type
_entity_poly.pdbx_seq_one_letter_code
_entity_poly.pdbx_strand_id
1 'polypeptide(L)'
;MTLEVADECTEKEIYVEKLIDELRTSAQHQTNQTDIRLVERNWQRFSFILDQYQEQPHLIDSHLDGLLTKIINIIREEVLDYEVKHVAFRCLYFISKVRGYKVVARHLPHETADLEPLLHYLENQDPGVQLKWETHYGLLLWLSIVVKIPFHLQRFDTSTSEPIMER
;
A
#
# COMPACT_ATOMS: atom_id res chain seq x y z
N MET A 1 -19.85 -25.15 -15.85
CA MET A 1 -20.03 -24.68 -14.46
C MET A 1 -18.73 -24.44 -13.71
N THR A 2 -17.74 -25.35 -13.70
CA THR A 2 -16.45 -25.09 -13.01
C THR A 2 -15.44 -24.27 -13.83
N LEU A 3 -15.53 -24.31 -15.16
CA LEU A 3 -14.62 -23.56 -16.04
C LEU A 3 -15.02 -22.09 -16.23
N GLU A 4 -16.31 -21.79 -16.39
CA GLU A 4 -16.80 -20.40 -16.55
C GLU A 4 -16.58 -19.53 -15.31
N VAL A 5 -16.72 -20.10 -14.11
CA VAL A 5 -16.51 -19.35 -12.86
C VAL A 5 -15.02 -19.03 -12.65
N ALA A 6 -14.11 -19.93 -13.08
CA ALA A 6 -12.67 -19.68 -13.00
C ALA A 6 -12.22 -18.60 -14.00
N ASP A 7 -12.79 -18.60 -15.21
CA ASP A 7 -12.50 -17.61 -16.25
C ASP A 7 -12.97 -16.20 -15.83
N GLU A 8 -14.19 -16.09 -15.30
CA GLU A 8 -14.75 -14.82 -14.81
C GLU A 8 -13.99 -14.27 -13.57
N CYS A 9 -13.45 -15.16 -12.72
CA CYS A 9 -12.61 -14.76 -11.58
C CYS A 9 -11.28 -14.16 -12.05
N THR A 10 -10.66 -14.79 -13.06
CA THR A 10 -9.36 -14.37 -13.61
C THR A 10 -9.48 -13.04 -14.36
N GLU A 11 -10.56 -12.84 -15.11
CA GLU A 11 -10.83 -11.56 -15.78
C GLU A 11 -11.01 -10.39 -14.79
N LYS A 12 -11.71 -10.65 -13.67
CA LYS A 12 -11.90 -9.65 -12.61
C LYS A 12 -10.58 -9.30 -11.91
N GLU A 13 -9.70 -10.28 -11.69
CA GLU A 13 -8.35 -10.07 -11.16
C GLU A 13 -7.54 -9.09 -12.02
N ILE A 14 -7.39 -9.43 -13.29
CA ILE A 14 -6.63 -8.64 -14.27
C ILE A 14 -7.17 -7.22 -14.34
N TYR A 15 -8.49 -7.06 -14.24
CA TYR A 15 -9.13 -5.76 -14.28
C TYR A 15 -8.86 -4.92 -13.02
N VAL A 16 -8.92 -5.49 -11.82
CA VAL A 16 -8.61 -4.75 -10.58
C VAL A 16 -7.13 -4.40 -10.51
N GLU A 17 -6.24 -5.32 -10.92
CA GLU A 17 -4.81 -5.02 -11.03
C GLU A 17 -4.54 -3.88 -12.01
N LYS A 18 -5.19 -3.89 -13.18
CA LYS A 18 -5.11 -2.81 -14.15
C LYS A 18 -5.59 -1.48 -13.57
N LEU A 19 -6.63 -1.49 -12.72
CA LEU A 19 -7.09 -0.28 -12.05
C LEU A 19 -6.05 0.30 -11.09
N ILE A 20 -5.25 -0.54 -10.42
CA ILE A 20 -4.14 -0.06 -9.57
C ILE A 20 -3.06 0.61 -10.44
N ASP A 21 -2.75 0.05 -11.61
CA ASP A 21 -1.79 0.64 -12.55
C ASP A 21 -2.32 1.96 -13.16
N GLU A 22 -3.61 2.02 -13.49
CA GLU A 22 -4.30 3.26 -13.93
C GLU A 22 -4.27 4.32 -12.83
N LEU A 23 -4.52 3.94 -11.57
CA LEU A 23 -4.46 4.81 -10.41
C LEU A 23 -3.06 5.38 -10.21
N ARG A 24 -2.02 4.52 -10.24
CA ARG A 24 -0.62 4.93 -10.16
C ARG A 24 -0.27 5.96 -11.22
N THR A 25 -0.59 5.67 -12.48
CA THR A 25 -0.26 6.53 -13.63
C THR A 25 -0.98 7.88 -13.54
N SER A 26 -2.24 7.89 -13.10
CA SER A 26 -3.01 9.13 -12.94
C SER A 26 -2.50 9.99 -11.78
N ALA A 27 -1.99 9.39 -10.71
CA ALA A 27 -1.44 10.11 -9.57
C ALA A 27 -0.05 10.71 -9.84
N GLN A 28 0.75 10.11 -10.73
CA GLN A 28 2.08 10.64 -11.11
C GLN A 28 2.00 12.01 -11.79
N HIS A 29 0.87 12.34 -12.42
CA HIS A 29 0.68 13.56 -13.18
C HIS A 29 -0.17 14.60 -12.45
N GLN A 30 -0.33 14.53 -11.13
CA GLN A 30 -1.29 15.32 -10.36
C GLN A 30 -0.90 16.80 -10.20
N THR A 31 -0.68 17.49 -11.32
CA THR A 31 -0.41 18.93 -11.44
C THR A 31 -1.61 19.69 -12.00
N ASN A 32 -2.54 19.04 -12.72
CA ASN A 32 -3.72 19.69 -13.32
C ASN A 32 -5.04 19.18 -12.75
N GLN A 33 -6.09 20.02 -12.85
CA GLN A 33 -7.44 19.70 -12.38
C GLN A 33 -8.08 18.49 -13.10
N THR A 34 -7.63 18.19 -14.33
CA THR A 34 -8.04 17.00 -15.10
C THR A 34 -7.52 15.71 -14.49
N ASP A 35 -6.30 15.72 -13.97
CA ASP A 35 -5.65 14.55 -13.40
C ASP A 35 -6.29 14.16 -12.07
N ILE A 36 -6.66 15.15 -11.25
CA ILE A 36 -7.44 14.95 -10.02
C ILE A 36 -8.75 14.22 -10.31
N ARG A 37 -9.51 14.65 -11.32
CA ARG A 37 -10.78 14.00 -11.70
C ARG A 37 -10.57 12.57 -12.21
N LEU A 38 -9.45 12.31 -12.90
CA LEU A 38 -9.11 10.99 -13.39
C LEU A 38 -8.80 10.04 -12.22
N VAL A 39 -7.99 10.49 -11.26
CA VAL A 39 -7.69 9.74 -10.03
C VAL A 39 -8.99 9.42 -9.27
N GLU A 40 -9.88 10.40 -9.10
CA GLU A 40 -11.18 10.20 -8.44
C GLU A 40 -12.05 9.17 -9.16
N ARG A 41 -12.14 9.25 -10.50
CA ARG A 41 -12.94 8.31 -11.30
C ARG A 41 -12.38 6.88 -11.22
N ASN A 42 -11.06 6.74 -11.33
CA ASN A 42 -10.40 5.43 -11.23
C ASN A 42 -10.58 4.87 -9.82
N TRP A 43 -10.51 5.72 -8.80
CA TRP A 43 -10.75 5.35 -7.42
C TRP A 43 -12.19 4.86 -7.22
N GLN A 44 -13.19 5.57 -7.73
CA GLN A 44 -14.59 5.15 -7.66
C GLN A 44 -14.83 3.78 -8.30
N ARG A 45 -14.20 3.51 -9.44
CA ARG A 45 -14.27 2.19 -10.11
C ARG A 45 -13.65 1.11 -9.24
N PHE A 46 -12.46 1.35 -8.72
CA PHE A 46 -11.75 0.42 -7.83
C PHE A 46 -12.58 0.12 -6.57
N SER A 47 -13.05 1.16 -5.87
CA SER A 47 -13.85 0.99 -4.65
C SER A 47 -15.18 0.29 -4.92
N PHE A 48 -15.85 0.62 -6.03
CA PHE A 48 -17.13 0.00 -6.40
C PHE A 48 -17.00 -1.50 -6.59
N ILE A 49 -15.96 -1.95 -7.31
CA ILE A 49 -15.70 -3.38 -7.54
C ILE A 49 -15.35 -4.07 -6.22
N LEU A 50 -14.46 -3.46 -5.45
CA LEU A 50 -14.04 -4.04 -4.17
C LEU A 50 -15.19 -4.13 -3.16
N ASP A 51 -16.10 -3.16 -3.16
CA ASP A 51 -17.28 -3.19 -2.30
C ASP A 51 -18.22 -4.36 -2.62
N GLN A 52 -18.22 -4.90 -3.84
CA GLN A 52 -19.04 -6.09 -4.17
C GLN A 52 -18.61 -7.34 -3.39
N TYR A 53 -17.34 -7.40 -2.98
CA TYR A 53 -16.85 -8.52 -2.18
C TYR A 53 -17.27 -8.42 -0.70
N GLN A 54 -17.88 -7.32 -0.23
CA GLN A 54 -18.26 -7.19 1.18
C GLN A 54 -19.28 -8.25 1.63
N GLU A 55 -20.18 -8.69 0.74
CA GLU A 55 -21.15 -9.75 1.04
C GLU A 55 -20.46 -11.10 1.26
N GLN A 56 -19.38 -11.38 0.52
CA GLN A 56 -18.58 -12.61 0.64
C GLN A 56 -17.07 -12.29 0.57
N PRO A 57 -16.47 -11.78 1.66
CA PRO A 57 -15.12 -11.24 1.63
C PRO A 57 -14.03 -12.24 1.25
N HIS A 58 -14.25 -13.53 1.48
CA HIS A 58 -13.28 -14.58 1.18
C HIS A 58 -13.06 -14.80 -0.32
N LEU A 59 -13.96 -14.31 -1.18
CA LEU A 59 -13.81 -14.45 -2.64
C LEU A 59 -12.59 -13.68 -3.17
N ILE A 60 -12.18 -12.59 -2.50
CA ILE A 60 -11.00 -11.82 -2.89
C ILE A 60 -9.68 -12.52 -2.56
N ASP A 61 -9.69 -13.58 -1.73
CA ASP A 61 -8.46 -14.22 -1.23
C ASP A 61 -7.59 -14.77 -2.36
N SER A 62 -8.21 -15.23 -3.45
CA SER A 62 -7.52 -15.73 -4.63
C SER A 62 -6.69 -14.65 -5.35
N HIS A 63 -7.10 -13.39 -5.24
CA HIS A 63 -6.49 -12.24 -5.92
C HIS A 63 -5.65 -11.37 -4.98
N LEU A 64 -5.77 -11.61 -3.67
CA LEU A 64 -5.24 -10.73 -2.63
C LEU A 64 -3.70 -10.60 -2.73
N ASP A 65 -3.02 -11.68 -3.08
CA ASP A 65 -1.55 -11.70 -3.16
C ASP A 65 -1.02 -10.81 -4.30
N GLY A 66 -1.59 -10.93 -5.50
CA GLY A 66 -1.22 -10.10 -6.66
C GLY A 66 -1.50 -8.61 -6.42
N LEU A 67 -2.69 -8.30 -5.89
CA LEU A 67 -3.11 -6.94 -5.57
C LEU A 67 -2.17 -6.29 -4.54
N LEU A 68 -1.88 -6.99 -3.44
CA LEU A 68 -1.02 -6.46 -2.40
C LEU A 68 0.42 -6.33 -2.87
N THR A 69 0.94 -7.31 -3.63
CA THR A 69 2.29 -7.24 -4.22
C THR A 69 2.46 -5.98 -5.07
N LYS A 70 1.49 -5.67 -5.95
CA LYS A 70 1.50 -4.43 -6.73
C LYS A 70 1.50 -3.18 -5.86
N ILE A 71 0.64 -3.12 -4.84
CA ILE A 71 0.56 -1.99 -3.92
C ILE A 71 1.86 -1.78 -3.14
N ILE A 72 2.44 -2.87 -2.62
CA ILE A 72 3.71 -2.87 -1.88
C ILE A 72 4.84 -2.34 -2.77
N ASN A 73 4.91 -2.80 -4.03
CA ASN A 73 5.93 -2.34 -4.98
C ASN A 73 5.83 -0.83 -5.24
N ILE A 74 4.61 -0.28 -5.34
CA ILE A 74 4.40 1.18 -5.47
C ILE A 74 4.88 1.90 -4.20
N ILE A 75 4.59 1.38 -3.01
CA ILE A 75 4.99 2.02 -1.75
C ILE A 75 6.51 2.02 -1.58
N ARG A 76 7.18 0.91 -1.92
CA ARG A 76 8.65 0.74 -1.81
C ARG A 76 9.42 1.60 -2.81
N GLU A 77 8.81 2.03 -3.90
CA GLU A 77 9.51 2.80 -4.93
C GLU A 77 9.83 4.22 -4.46
N GLU A 78 11.09 4.47 -4.11
CA GLU A 78 11.56 5.73 -3.52
C GLU A 78 11.31 6.95 -4.40
N VAL A 79 11.45 6.79 -5.72
CA VAL A 79 11.32 7.87 -6.72
C VAL A 79 9.89 8.35 -6.95
N LEU A 80 8.88 7.65 -6.41
CA LEU A 80 7.48 8.05 -6.59
C LEU A 80 7.07 9.16 -5.64
N ASP A 81 6.30 10.10 -6.19
CA ASP A 81 5.72 11.20 -5.44
C ASP A 81 4.81 10.74 -4.32
N TYR A 82 4.71 11.59 -3.29
CA TYR A 82 3.87 11.40 -2.13
C TYR A 82 2.40 11.08 -2.47
N GLU A 83 1.85 11.73 -3.50
CA GLU A 83 0.47 11.50 -3.95
C GLU A 83 0.26 10.07 -4.49
N VAL A 84 1.23 9.53 -5.23
CA VAL A 84 1.17 8.18 -5.80
C VAL A 84 1.21 7.14 -4.68
N LYS A 85 2.13 7.33 -3.73
CA LYS A 85 2.22 6.47 -2.55
C LYS A 85 0.96 6.55 -1.70
N HIS A 86 0.38 7.74 -1.54
CA HIS A 86 -0.88 7.91 -0.82
C HIS A 86 -2.03 7.11 -1.48
N VAL A 87 -2.15 7.14 -2.80
CA VAL A 87 -3.16 6.34 -3.52
C VAL A 87 -2.95 4.84 -3.28
N ALA A 88 -1.70 4.36 -3.27
CA ALA A 88 -1.38 2.97 -2.93
C ALA A 88 -1.77 2.61 -1.49
N PHE A 89 -1.46 3.46 -0.52
CA PHE A 89 -1.92 3.28 0.87
C PHE A 89 -3.44 3.31 1.01
N ARG A 90 -4.12 4.15 0.23
CA ARG A 90 -5.58 4.20 0.16
C ARG A 90 -6.15 2.86 -0.33
N CYS A 91 -5.55 2.28 -1.38
CA CYS A 91 -5.90 0.95 -1.87
C CYS A 91 -5.70 -0.12 -0.79
N LEU A 92 -4.54 -0.11 -0.11
CA LEU A 92 -4.22 -1.04 0.98
C LEU A 92 -5.27 -0.96 2.10
N TYR A 93 -5.61 0.25 2.52
CA TYR A 93 -6.65 0.46 3.52
C TYR A 93 -8.00 -0.11 3.06
N PHE A 94 -8.41 0.17 1.82
CA PHE A 94 -9.72 -0.27 1.32
C PHE A 94 -9.82 -1.79 1.23
N ILE A 95 -8.76 -2.46 0.76
CA ILE A 95 -8.68 -3.93 0.78
C ILE A 95 -8.74 -4.45 2.22
N SER A 96 -8.05 -3.79 3.16
CA SER A 96 -8.09 -4.13 4.58
C SER A 96 -9.48 -3.96 5.21
N LYS A 97 -10.24 -2.95 4.77
CA LYS A 97 -11.63 -2.72 5.16
C LYS A 97 -12.55 -3.83 4.64
N VAL A 98 -12.45 -4.19 3.36
CA VAL A 98 -13.31 -5.20 2.73
C VAL A 98 -13.01 -6.60 3.26
N ARG A 99 -11.74 -7.02 3.25
CA ARG A 99 -11.37 -8.39 3.61
C ARG A 99 -11.17 -8.60 5.11
N GLY A 100 -10.62 -7.60 5.78
CA GLY A 100 -10.20 -7.64 7.17
C GLY A 100 -8.68 -7.56 7.33
N TYR A 101 -8.24 -6.63 8.17
CA TYR A 101 -6.82 -6.30 8.38
C TYR A 101 -5.95 -7.50 8.76
N LYS A 102 -6.46 -8.48 9.53
CA LYS A 102 -5.68 -9.66 9.95
C LYS A 102 -5.27 -10.55 8.77
N VAL A 103 -6.11 -10.63 7.74
CA VAL A 103 -5.80 -11.42 6.55
C VAL A 103 -4.78 -10.63 5.73
N VAL A 104 -5.08 -9.38 5.40
CA VAL A 104 -4.16 -8.49 4.66
C VAL A 104 -2.76 -8.44 5.29
N ALA A 105 -2.69 -8.29 6.61
CA ALA A 105 -1.43 -8.17 7.31
C ALA A 105 -0.54 -9.44 7.25
N ARG A 106 -1.10 -10.62 6.91
CA ARG A 106 -0.33 -11.84 6.68
C ARG A 106 0.36 -11.87 5.30
N HIS A 107 -0.11 -11.06 4.37
CA HIS A 107 0.49 -10.90 3.04
C HIS A 107 1.49 -9.73 2.99
N LEU A 108 1.58 -8.92 4.05
CA LEU A 108 2.56 -7.84 4.10
C LEU A 108 3.97 -8.42 4.29
N PRO A 109 5.00 -7.83 3.64
CA PRO A 109 6.36 -8.30 3.77
C PRO A 109 6.84 -8.20 5.21
N HIS A 110 7.49 -9.27 5.65
CA HIS A 110 8.15 -9.37 6.95
C HIS A 110 9.66 -9.20 6.78
N GLU A 111 10.09 -8.12 6.14
CA GLU A 111 11.51 -7.85 5.90
C GLU A 111 11.99 -6.72 6.81
N THR A 112 13.15 -6.89 7.44
CA THR A 112 13.75 -5.84 8.28
C THR A 112 14.23 -4.65 7.44
N ALA A 113 14.45 -4.86 6.13
CA ALA A 113 14.84 -3.81 5.20
C ALA A 113 13.73 -2.76 5.01
N ASP A 114 12.47 -3.11 5.26
CA ASP A 114 11.35 -2.16 5.16
C ASP A 114 11.23 -1.25 6.40
N LEU A 115 11.89 -1.59 7.51
CA LEU A 115 11.71 -0.88 8.78
C LEU A 115 12.13 0.59 8.69
N GLU A 116 13.36 0.83 8.23
CA GLU A 116 13.92 2.17 8.13
C GLU A 116 13.16 3.04 7.11
N PRO A 117 12.85 2.58 5.89
CA PRO A 117 12.00 3.33 4.96
C PRO A 117 10.62 3.68 5.52
N LEU A 118 9.96 2.74 6.21
CA LEU A 118 8.63 2.98 6.79
C LEU A 118 8.68 4.02 7.93
N LEU A 119 9.70 3.95 8.80
CA LEU A 119 9.90 4.93 9.87
C LEU A 119 10.24 6.31 9.32
N HIS A 120 11.17 6.37 8.36
CA HIS A 120 11.53 7.61 7.68
C HIS A 120 10.30 8.23 7.00
N TYR A 121 9.49 7.43 6.32
CA TYR A 121 8.26 7.93 5.69
C TYR A 121 7.26 8.44 6.72
N LEU A 122 7.13 7.77 7.88
CA LEU A 122 6.25 8.21 8.98
C LEU A 122 6.72 9.52 9.62
N GLU A 123 8.02 9.70 9.82
CA GLU A 123 8.61 10.92 10.41
C GLU A 123 8.47 12.14 9.51
N ASN A 124 8.55 11.95 8.19
CA ASN A 124 8.45 13.03 7.21
C ASN A 124 7.02 13.35 6.78
N GLN A 125 5.99 12.81 7.46
CA GLN A 125 4.61 13.23 7.21
C GLN A 125 4.41 14.67 7.70
N ASP A 126 3.94 15.57 6.81
CA ASP A 126 3.64 16.95 7.18
C ASP A 126 2.37 17.00 8.07
N PRO A 127 2.46 17.48 9.33
CA PRO A 127 1.31 17.61 10.21
C PRO A 127 0.29 18.68 9.76
N GLY A 128 0.65 19.56 8.82
CA GLY A 128 -0.19 20.66 8.32
C GLY A 128 -0.98 20.36 7.04
N VAL A 129 -0.56 19.37 6.24
CA VAL A 129 -1.29 18.94 5.03
C VAL A 129 -2.39 17.97 5.46
N GLN A 130 -3.63 18.21 5.02
CA GLN A 130 -4.83 17.41 5.30
C GLN A 130 -4.49 15.96 5.63
N LEU A 131 -4.73 15.57 6.88
CA LEU A 131 -4.35 14.29 7.45
C LEU A 131 -4.78 13.13 6.53
N LYS A 132 -3.84 12.63 5.73
CA LYS A 132 -4.01 11.45 4.87
C LYS A 132 -3.94 10.21 5.73
N TRP A 133 -4.99 10.02 6.51
CA TRP A 133 -5.09 8.99 7.53
C TRP A 133 -4.95 7.58 6.94
N GLU A 134 -5.26 7.36 5.66
CA GLU A 134 -5.02 6.06 5.00
C GLU A 134 -3.53 5.73 4.89
N THR A 135 -2.69 6.74 4.65
CA THR A 135 -1.22 6.59 4.68
C THR A 135 -0.76 6.17 6.07
N HIS A 136 -1.22 6.88 7.11
CA HIS A 136 -0.88 6.56 8.50
C HIS A 136 -1.36 5.16 8.89
N TYR A 137 -2.59 4.80 8.51
CA TYR A 137 -3.13 3.47 8.74
C TYR A 137 -2.25 2.40 8.11
N GLY A 138 -1.91 2.54 6.82
CA GLY A 138 -1.13 1.54 6.10
C GLY A 138 0.30 1.42 6.63
N LEU A 139 0.94 2.54 6.95
CA LEU A 139 2.25 2.58 7.59
C LEU A 139 2.23 1.84 8.94
N LEU A 140 1.30 2.18 9.82
CA LEU A 140 1.21 1.57 11.14
C LEU A 140 0.82 0.09 11.05
N LEU A 141 -0.05 -0.28 10.12
CA LEU A 141 -0.39 -1.67 9.87
C LEU A 141 0.86 -2.47 9.46
N TRP A 142 1.62 -1.98 8.49
CA TRP A 142 2.83 -2.67 8.03
C TRP A 142 3.93 -2.68 9.10
N LEU A 143 4.14 -1.55 9.79
CA LEU A 143 5.08 -1.48 10.91
C LEU A 143 4.74 -2.50 12.01
N SER A 144 3.45 -2.67 12.33
CA SER A 144 2.99 -3.67 13.33
C SER A 144 3.35 -5.12 12.97
N ILE A 145 3.68 -5.37 11.71
CA ILE A 145 4.10 -6.66 11.17
C ILE A 145 5.62 -6.78 11.17
N VAL A 146 6.33 -5.76 10.69
CA VAL A 146 7.80 -5.76 10.64
C VAL A 146 8.40 -5.83 12.06
N VAL A 147 7.83 -5.13 13.05
CA VAL A 147 8.34 -5.13 14.44
C VAL A 147 8.24 -6.49 15.15
N LYS A 148 7.45 -7.43 14.63
CA LYS A 148 7.31 -8.78 15.22
C LYS A 148 8.44 -9.72 14.82
N ILE A 149 9.24 -9.35 13.82
CA ILE A 149 10.39 -10.15 13.42
C ILE A 149 11.44 -10.07 14.55
N PRO A 150 12.07 -11.18 14.95
CA PRO A 150 13.16 -11.13 15.91
C PRO A 150 14.40 -10.52 15.24
N PHE A 151 14.57 -9.21 15.34
CA PHE A 151 15.78 -8.52 14.88
C PHE A 151 16.42 -7.71 16.00
N HIS A 152 17.74 -7.60 15.95
CA HIS A 152 18.50 -6.80 16.90
C HIS A 152 18.38 -5.32 16.51
N LEU A 153 17.55 -4.57 17.24
CA LEU A 153 17.40 -3.12 17.11
C LEU A 153 18.74 -2.36 17.18
N GLN A 154 19.74 -2.95 17.86
CA GLN A 154 21.10 -2.41 17.96
C GLN A 154 21.77 -2.17 16.58
N ARG A 155 21.37 -2.85 15.51
CA ARG A 155 21.91 -2.61 14.16
C ARG A 155 21.46 -1.29 13.54
N PHE A 156 20.41 -0.68 14.07
CA PHE A 156 19.86 0.60 13.63
C PHE A 156 20.31 1.76 14.53
N ASP A 157 21.09 1.47 15.58
CA ASP A 157 21.61 2.48 16.50
C ASP A 157 22.84 3.16 15.88
N THR A 158 22.66 4.37 15.34
CA THR A 158 23.72 5.21 14.75
C THR A 158 24.68 5.81 15.81
N SER A 159 24.54 5.47 17.09
CA SER A 159 25.35 6.00 18.19
C SER A 159 26.82 5.53 18.23
N THR A 160 27.32 4.81 17.22
CA THR A 160 28.77 4.53 17.08
C THR A 160 29.43 5.38 15.98
N SER A 161 28.99 6.63 15.83
CA SER A 161 29.78 7.64 15.14
C SER A 161 30.74 8.26 16.16
N GLU A 162 31.90 7.63 16.39
CA GLU A 162 32.97 8.27 17.15
C GLU A 162 33.27 9.63 16.50
N PRO A 163 33.30 10.74 17.26
CA PRO A 163 33.74 12.01 16.71
C PRO A 163 35.21 11.85 16.33
N ILE A 164 35.51 12.01 15.03
CA ILE A 164 36.86 12.13 14.52
C ILE A 164 37.50 13.33 15.21
N MET A 165 38.27 13.05 16.26
CA MET A 165 39.13 14.03 16.92
C MET A 165 40.45 14.02 16.15
N GLU A 166 40.51 14.78 15.07
CA GLU A 166 41.78 15.02 14.36
C GLU A 166 42.51 16.17 15.06
N ARG A 167 43.75 15.87 15.48
CA ARG A 167 44.70 16.76 16.16
C ARG A 167 45.43 17.66 15.18
#